data_AF-A0A922Z462-F1
#
_entry.id   AF-A0A922Z462-F1
#
_cell.length_a   1.000
_cell.length_b   1.000
_cell.length_c   1.000
_cell.angle_alpha   90.00
_cell.angle_beta   90.00
_cell.angle_gamma   90.00
#
_symmetry.space_group_name_H-M   'P 1'
#
loop_
_entity.id
_entity.type
_entity.pdbx_description
1 polymer ?
#
loop_
_entity_poly.entity_id
_entity_poly.type
_entity_poly.pdbx_seq_one_letter_code
_entity_poly.pdbx_strand_id
1 'polypeptide(L)'
;MNIHEYQGKAVLKEFGAPVSAGFPALTVAEAVEAAKKLPGPLYVVKSQIHAGGRGKGKFKELGPDAKGGVRLAKSVEEVESHAKEMLGNTLVTAQTGEAGKQVNRLYIEDGSDIEKEFYLSALVDRSTSRVAFVISTEGGMDIEAVAHDTPEKIETITVDPATGIMPHHGRAMARILGLSGDLAKQAGTVLGQIYTAFVAKDMDMLEINPLIVTKQGQIKCLDAKISFDSNSLYRHPEIVALRDTTEEDEKE
;
A
#
# COMPACT_ATOMS: atom_id res chain seq x y z
N MET A 1 -4.11 13.07 7.83
CA MET A 1 -3.24 13.42 6.68
C MET A 1 -2.81 12.17 5.94
N ASN A 2 -2.94 12.12 4.62
CA ASN A 2 -2.49 11.00 3.78
C ASN A 2 -1.07 11.22 3.26
N ILE A 3 -0.38 10.12 2.93
CA ILE A 3 0.92 10.14 2.25
C ILE A 3 0.92 9.17 1.06
N HIS A 4 1.87 9.35 0.13
CA HIS A 4 2.06 8.47 -1.01
C HIS A 4 2.58 7.08 -0.60
N GLU A 5 2.33 6.06 -1.44
CA GLU A 5 2.78 4.69 -1.21
C GLU A 5 4.29 4.60 -0.97
N TYR A 6 5.11 5.30 -1.78
CA TYR A 6 6.57 5.24 -1.61
C TYR A 6 7.01 5.79 -0.24
N GLN A 7 6.31 6.81 0.28
CA GLN A 7 6.56 7.38 1.61
C GLN A 7 6.10 6.40 2.69
N GLY A 8 4.91 5.82 2.52
CA GLY A 8 4.38 4.82 3.44
C GLY A 8 5.29 3.60 3.55
N LYS A 9 5.80 3.09 2.43
CA LYS A 9 6.79 2.00 2.42
C LYS A 9 8.11 2.39 3.09
N ALA A 10 8.58 3.62 2.90
CA ALA A 10 9.77 4.10 3.59
C ALA A 10 9.56 4.11 5.11
N VAL A 11 8.41 4.62 5.59
CA VAL A 11 8.04 4.59 7.01
C VAL A 11 7.98 3.16 7.53
N LEU A 12 7.25 2.26 6.85
CA LEU A 12 7.12 0.86 7.30
C LEU A 12 8.45 0.11 7.32
N LYS A 13 9.36 0.44 6.41
CA LYS A 13 10.71 -0.14 6.37
C LYS A 13 11.54 0.23 7.61
N GLU A 14 11.34 1.40 8.22
CA GLU A 14 11.97 1.79 9.49
C GLU A 14 11.58 0.85 10.65
N PHE A 15 10.37 0.29 10.59
CA PHE A 15 9.86 -0.70 11.55
C PHE A 15 10.17 -2.16 11.15
N GLY A 16 10.93 -2.34 10.06
CA GLY A 16 11.36 -3.64 9.56
C GLY A 16 10.33 -4.40 8.73
N ALA A 17 9.21 -3.75 8.33
CA ALA A 17 8.22 -4.40 7.48
C ALA A 17 8.85 -4.79 6.12
N PRO A 18 8.53 -5.98 5.58
CA PRO A 18 9.11 -6.49 4.35
C PRO A 18 8.48 -5.81 3.13
N VAL A 19 9.05 -4.70 2.68
CA VAL A 19 8.64 -4.00 1.45
C VAL A 19 9.63 -4.26 0.32
N SER A 20 9.19 -4.20 -0.93
CA SER A 20 10.07 -4.29 -2.10
C SER A 20 10.93 -3.04 -2.24
N ALA A 21 12.11 -3.20 -2.85
CA ALA A 21 12.96 -2.06 -3.17
C ALA A 21 12.33 -1.24 -4.29
N GLY A 22 12.36 0.08 -4.15
CA GLY A 22 11.88 0.99 -5.17
C GLY A 22 12.32 2.41 -4.93
N PHE A 23 12.11 3.26 -5.94
CA PHE A 23 12.50 4.66 -5.91
C PHE A 23 11.41 5.55 -6.52
N PRO A 24 11.12 6.71 -5.92
CA PRO A 24 10.22 7.69 -6.52
C PRO A 24 10.89 8.35 -7.74
N ALA A 25 10.09 8.80 -8.68
CA ALA A 25 10.51 9.55 -9.86
C ALA A 25 9.51 10.68 -10.17
N LEU A 26 10.01 11.90 -10.32
CA LEU A 26 9.28 13.10 -10.71
C LEU A 26 9.40 13.37 -12.22
N THR A 27 10.35 12.72 -12.88
CA THR A 27 10.56 12.82 -14.33
C THR A 27 10.72 11.45 -14.96
N VAL A 28 10.51 11.36 -16.27
CA VAL A 28 10.77 10.13 -17.05
C VAL A 28 12.24 9.70 -16.92
N ALA A 29 13.18 10.65 -16.92
CA ALA A 29 14.60 10.36 -16.74
C ALA A 29 14.89 9.75 -15.37
N GLU A 30 14.29 10.28 -14.30
CA GLU A 30 14.40 9.69 -12.97
C GLU A 30 13.79 8.29 -12.89
N ALA A 31 12.69 8.02 -13.60
CA ALA A 31 12.09 6.68 -13.65
C ALA A 31 13.03 5.66 -14.32
N VAL A 32 13.72 6.07 -15.39
CA VAL A 32 14.74 5.25 -16.06
C VAL A 32 15.93 5.00 -15.12
N GLU A 33 16.43 6.02 -14.44
CA GLU A 33 17.54 5.87 -13.48
C GLU A 33 17.14 5.03 -12.25
N ALA A 34 15.89 5.11 -11.81
CA ALA A 34 15.34 4.25 -10.77
C ALA A 34 15.33 2.77 -11.19
N ALA A 35 14.86 2.48 -12.42
CA ALA A 35 14.85 1.11 -12.94
C ALA A 35 16.27 0.51 -13.01
N LYS A 36 17.27 1.29 -13.43
CA LYS A 36 18.68 0.84 -13.51
C LYS A 36 19.31 0.49 -12.15
N LYS A 37 18.75 1.01 -11.04
CA LYS A 37 19.21 0.69 -9.68
C LYS A 37 18.61 -0.60 -9.12
N LEU A 38 17.54 -1.08 -9.75
CA LEU A 38 16.83 -2.28 -9.35
C LEU A 38 17.40 -3.51 -10.07
N PRO A 39 17.30 -4.71 -9.48
CA PRO A 39 17.93 -5.91 -10.03
C PRO A 39 17.32 -6.35 -11.37
N GLY A 40 16.03 -6.08 -11.58
CA GLY A 40 15.30 -6.55 -12.77
C GLY A 40 15.18 -8.07 -12.83
N PRO A 41 14.66 -8.63 -13.94
CA PRO A 41 14.19 -7.96 -15.16
C PRO A 41 12.75 -7.43 -15.06
N LEU A 42 12.03 -7.72 -13.98
CA LEU A 42 10.66 -7.29 -13.78
C LEU A 42 10.62 -6.04 -12.90
N TYR A 43 9.93 -5.00 -13.38
CA TYR A 43 9.69 -3.75 -12.67
C TYR A 43 8.19 -3.47 -12.60
N VAL A 44 7.79 -2.65 -11.64
CA VAL A 44 6.44 -2.12 -11.53
C VAL A 44 6.49 -0.60 -11.55
N VAL A 45 5.75 0.02 -12.47
CA VAL A 45 5.58 1.47 -12.58
C VAL A 45 4.22 1.83 -11.96
N LYS A 46 4.24 2.58 -10.87
CA LYS A 46 3.03 2.93 -10.11
C LYS A 46 2.81 4.44 -10.05
N SER A 47 1.64 4.91 -10.48
CA SER A 47 1.17 6.27 -10.23
C SER A 47 1.10 6.53 -8.73
N GLN A 48 1.65 7.66 -8.29
CA GLN A 48 1.57 8.10 -6.90
C GLN A 48 0.50 9.18 -6.80
N ILE A 49 -0.68 8.75 -6.35
CA ILE A 49 -1.81 9.58 -5.93
C ILE A 49 -2.33 8.98 -4.62
N HIS A 50 -2.98 9.78 -3.76
CA HIS A 50 -3.48 9.31 -2.47
C HIS A 50 -4.69 8.36 -2.58
N ALA A 51 -5.38 8.39 -3.72
CA ALA A 51 -6.52 7.51 -3.99
C ALA A 51 -6.09 6.08 -4.36
N GLY A 52 -6.83 5.10 -3.84
CA GLY A 52 -6.68 3.68 -4.17
C GLY A 52 -7.28 3.31 -5.53
N GLY A 53 -7.23 2.02 -5.88
CA GLY A 53 -7.82 1.49 -7.12
C GLY A 53 -7.02 1.82 -8.40
N ARG A 54 -5.77 2.25 -8.25
CA ARG A 54 -4.91 2.74 -9.35
C ARG A 54 -4.74 1.74 -10.49
N GLY A 55 -4.60 0.44 -10.18
CA GLY A 55 -4.43 -0.60 -11.19
C GLY A 55 -5.62 -0.73 -12.16
N LYS A 56 -6.85 -0.52 -11.67
CA LYS A 56 -8.09 -0.53 -12.48
C LYS A 56 -8.47 0.86 -13.00
N GLY A 57 -7.70 1.90 -12.67
CA GLY A 57 -7.97 3.28 -13.07
C GLY A 57 -7.76 3.50 -14.58
N LYS A 58 -8.25 4.63 -15.08
CA LYS A 58 -8.12 5.05 -16.48
C LYS A 58 -7.56 6.45 -16.57
N PHE A 59 -6.64 6.68 -17.51
CA PHE A 59 -6.14 8.02 -17.80
C PHE A 59 -7.09 8.76 -18.73
N LYS A 60 -7.41 10.01 -18.43
CA LYS A 60 -8.35 10.82 -19.25
C LYS A 60 -7.79 11.14 -20.63
N GLU A 61 -6.49 11.37 -20.70
CA GLU A 61 -5.78 11.85 -21.87
C GLU A 61 -5.36 10.71 -22.82
N LEU A 62 -5.48 9.45 -22.37
CA LEU A 62 -5.10 8.27 -23.14
C LEU A 62 -6.33 7.57 -23.73
N GLY A 63 -6.10 6.74 -24.75
CA GLY A 63 -7.14 5.95 -25.40
C GLY A 63 -7.82 4.93 -24.47
N PRO A 64 -9.00 4.39 -24.86
CA PRO A 64 -9.80 3.49 -24.02
C PRO A 64 -9.09 2.18 -23.64
N ASP A 65 -8.11 1.76 -24.44
CA ASP A 65 -7.30 0.54 -24.23
C ASP A 65 -6.04 0.79 -23.39
N ALA A 66 -5.82 2.03 -22.93
CA ALA A 66 -4.68 2.37 -22.11
C ALA A 66 -4.70 1.62 -20.77
N LYS A 67 -3.52 1.13 -20.36
CA LYS A 67 -3.35 0.45 -19.07
C LYS A 67 -3.57 1.44 -17.92
N GLY A 68 -4.01 0.94 -16.78
CA GLY A 68 -4.21 1.75 -15.57
C GLY A 68 -2.92 2.27 -14.93
N GLY A 69 -3.04 2.79 -13.71
CA GLY A 69 -1.96 3.45 -12.97
C GLY A 69 -0.94 2.51 -12.33
N VAL A 70 -1.05 1.19 -12.49
CA VAL A 70 -0.06 0.21 -12.02
C VAL A 70 0.27 -0.71 -13.18
N ARG A 71 1.54 -0.72 -13.62
CA ARG A 71 1.95 -1.41 -14.85
C ARG A 71 3.23 -2.22 -14.63
N LEU A 72 3.23 -3.46 -15.10
CA LEU A 72 4.45 -4.27 -15.18
C LEU A 72 5.28 -3.84 -16.38
N ALA A 73 6.60 -3.80 -16.19
CA ALA A 73 7.60 -3.57 -17.22
C ALA A 73 8.68 -4.65 -17.15
N LYS A 74 9.09 -5.18 -18.30
CA LYS A 74 10.12 -6.24 -18.42
C LYS A 74 11.47 -5.70 -18.89
N SER A 75 11.57 -4.40 -19.10
CA SER A 75 12.80 -3.72 -19.49
C SER A 75 12.76 -2.25 -19.05
N VAL A 76 13.92 -1.59 -19.08
CA VAL A 76 14.04 -0.16 -18.76
C VAL A 76 13.31 0.70 -19.80
N GLU A 77 13.28 0.27 -21.06
CA GLU A 77 12.56 0.92 -22.14
C GLU A 77 11.04 0.87 -21.93
N GLU A 78 10.52 -0.26 -21.42
CA GLU A 78 9.11 -0.35 -21.03
C GLU A 78 8.79 0.57 -19.85
N VAL A 79 9.70 0.71 -18.87
CA VAL A 79 9.56 1.69 -17.78
C VAL A 79 9.47 3.11 -18.33
N GLU A 80 10.36 3.47 -19.27
CA GLU A 80 10.36 4.79 -19.91
C GLU A 80 9.03 5.05 -20.65
N SER A 81 8.54 4.07 -21.41
CA SER A 81 7.27 4.18 -22.14
C SER A 81 6.09 4.40 -21.20
N HIS A 82 5.99 3.60 -20.13
CA HIS A 82 4.92 3.78 -19.14
C HIS A 82 5.04 5.14 -18.44
N ALA A 83 6.26 5.57 -18.09
CA ALA A 83 6.46 6.83 -17.42
C ALA A 83 6.01 8.04 -18.28
N LYS A 84 6.27 8.01 -19.59
CA LYS A 84 5.80 9.04 -20.55
C LYS A 84 4.28 9.12 -20.65
N GLU A 85 3.61 7.97 -20.57
CA GLU A 85 2.15 7.91 -20.63
C GLU A 85 1.48 8.30 -19.32
N MET A 86 2.15 8.11 -18.18
CA MET A 86 1.54 8.30 -16.87
C MET A 86 1.80 9.70 -16.29
N LEU A 87 3.04 10.20 -16.35
CA LEU A 87 3.40 11.49 -15.75
C LEU A 87 2.68 12.66 -16.44
N GLY A 88 2.08 13.53 -15.63
CA GLY A 88 1.36 14.71 -16.08
C GLY A 88 -0.08 14.44 -16.54
N ASN A 89 -0.47 13.18 -16.75
CA ASN A 89 -1.84 12.80 -17.11
C ASN A 89 -2.71 12.57 -15.87
N THR A 90 -4.03 12.60 -16.05
CA THR A 90 -5.03 12.50 -14.98
C THR A 90 -5.55 11.08 -14.86
N LEU A 91 -5.26 10.43 -13.73
CA LEU A 91 -5.75 9.10 -13.39
C LEU A 91 -7.10 9.17 -12.68
N VAL A 92 -8.11 8.55 -13.28
CA VAL A 92 -9.45 8.36 -12.69
C VAL A 92 -9.52 6.97 -12.06
N THR A 93 -9.87 6.91 -10.78
CA THR A 93 -10.18 5.67 -10.06
C THR A 93 -11.58 5.75 -9.45
N ALA A 94 -12.08 4.63 -8.90
CA ALA A 94 -13.34 4.64 -8.17
C ALA A 94 -13.35 5.62 -6.98
N GLN A 95 -12.18 5.90 -6.39
CA GLN A 95 -12.04 6.77 -5.22
C GLN A 95 -11.83 8.25 -5.58
N THR A 96 -11.39 8.58 -6.80
CA THR A 96 -11.23 9.99 -7.24
C THR A 96 -12.49 10.59 -7.85
N GLY A 97 -13.47 9.75 -8.21
CA GLY A 97 -14.59 10.16 -9.06
C GLY A 97 -14.14 10.66 -10.44
N GLU A 98 -15.06 11.26 -11.18
CA GLU A 98 -14.82 11.74 -12.55
C GLU A 98 -13.73 12.82 -12.65
N ALA A 99 -13.47 13.56 -11.57
CA ALA A 99 -12.42 14.58 -11.54
C ALA A 99 -11.03 13.95 -11.77
N GLY A 100 -10.79 12.76 -11.24
CA GLY A 100 -9.48 12.11 -11.31
C GLY A 100 -8.41 12.86 -10.50
N LYS A 101 -7.17 12.39 -10.60
CA LYS A 101 -6.02 13.06 -10.00
C LYS A 101 -4.83 13.06 -10.94
N GLN A 102 -4.18 14.21 -11.09
CA GLN A 102 -2.99 14.34 -11.93
C GLN A 102 -1.82 13.58 -11.31
N VAL A 103 -1.17 12.73 -12.11
CA VAL A 103 -0.03 11.93 -11.67
C VAL A 103 1.24 12.77 -11.80
N ASN A 104 1.66 13.36 -10.69
CA ASN A 104 2.86 14.20 -10.63
C ASN A 104 4.14 13.42 -10.27
N ARG A 105 3.97 12.19 -9.77
CA ARG A 105 5.07 11.34 -9.32
C ARG A 105 4.78 9.87 -9.65
N LEU A 106 5.85 9.12 -9.88
CA LEU A 106 5.82 7.68 -10.04
C LEU A 106 6.64 7.01 -8.95
N TYR A 107 6.37 5.73 -8.73
CA TYR A 107 7.20 4.84 -7.94
C TYR A 107 7.58 3.65 -8.81
N ILE A 108 8.90 3.45 -8.98
CA ILE A 108 9.47 2.35 -9.74
C ILE A 108 9.97 1.32 -8.73
N GLU A 109 9.36 0.14 -8.76
CA GLU A 109 9.57 -0.90 -7.75
C GLU A 109 10.02 -2.22 -8.39
N ASP A 110 10.80 -2.99 -7.64
CA ASP A 110 11.20 -4.34 -8.01
C ASP A 110 10.00 -5.29 -8.11
N GLY A 111 9.98 -6.11 -9.15
CA GLY A 111 8.95 -7.12 -9.36
C GLY A 111 8.94 -8.16 -8.25
N SER A 112 7.78 -8.77 -7.99
CA SER A 112 7.66 -9.86 -7.02
C SER A 112 6.96 -11.07 -7.64
N ASP A 113 7.49 -12.26 -7.38
CA ASP A 113 6.87 -13.53 -7.78
C ASP A 113 5.75 -13.89 -6.80
N ILE A 114 4.54 -13.48 -7.11
CA ILE A 114 3.37 -13.66 -6.24
C ILE A 114 2.85 -15.10 -6.33
N GLU A 115 2.68 -15.74 -5.17
CA GLU A 115 1.97 -17.03 -5.02
C GLU A 115 0.56 -16.83 -4.49
N LYS A 116 0.39 -15.96 -3.48
CA LYS A 116 -0.91 -15.62 -2.89
C LYS A 116 -0.97 -14.13 -2.59
N GLU A 117 -2.17 -13.56 -2.68
CA GLU A 117 -2.48 -12.18 -2.32
C GLU A 117 -3.52 -12.17 -1.20
N PHE A 118 -3.27 -11.37 -0.18
CA PHE A 118 -4.13 -11.17 0.98
C PHE A 118 -4.41 -9.69 1.19
N TYR A 119 -5.42 -9.41 1.99
CA TYR A 119 -5.73 -8.08 2.48
C TYR A 119 -5.40 -7.98 3.97
N LEU A 120 -4.76 -6.88 4.37
CA LEU A 120 -4.53 -6.53 5.76
C LEU A 120 -4.69 -5.02 5.94
N SER A 121 -5.54 -4.58 6.86
CA SER A 121 -5.53 -3.20 7.33
C SER A 121 -5.51 -3.13 8.85
N ALA A 122 -5.10 -1.98 9.37
CA ALA A 122 -5.18 -1.56 10.76
C ALA A 122 -5.87 -0.20 10.82
N LEU A 123 -6.81 -0.05 11.74
CA LEU A 123 -7.50 1.22 12.01
C LEU A 123 -7.97 1.29 13.46
N VAL A 124 -8.38 2.48 13.92
CA VAL A 124 -9.07 2.63 15.20
C VAL A 124 -10.55 2.30 15.01
N ASP A 125 -10.99 1.15 15.54
CA ASP A 125 -12.40 0.78 15.55
C ASP A 125 -13.13 1.60 16.62
N ARG A 126 -14.04 2.46 16.17
CA ARG A 126 -14.83 3.34 17.02
C ARG A 126 -15.77 2.60 17.97
N SER A 127 -16.23 1.40 17.59
CA SER A 127 -17.16 0.61 18.41
C SER A 127 -16.46 0.01 19.63
N THR A 128 -15.22 -0.44 19.46
CA THR A 128 -14.42 -1.07 20.52
C THR A 128 -13.43 -0.10 21.16
N SER A 129 -13.20 1.06 20.55
CA SER A 129 -12.15 2.02 20.92
C SER A 129 -10.76 1.38 20.99
N ARG A 130 -10.49 0.46 20.05
CA ARG A 130 -9.24 -0.31 19.98
C ARG A 130 -8.67 -0.26 18.58
N VAL A 131 -7.37 -0.48 18.47
CA VAL A 131 -6.76 -0.80 17.17
C VAL A 131 -7.29 -2.17 16.74
N ALA A 132 -7.89 -2.20 15.55
CA ALA A 132 -8.45 -3.39 14.93
C ALA A 132 -7.72 -3.68 13.63
N PHE A 133 -7.33 -4.93 13.45
CA PHE A 133 -6.83 -5.47 12.20
C PHE A 133 -7.97 -6.12 11.43
N VAL A 134 -8.19 -5.67 10.19
CA VAL A 134 -9.14 -6.29 9.26
C VAL A 134 -8.35 -7.12 8.27
N ILE A 135 -8.69 -8.41 8.16
CA ILE A 135 -7.86 -9.40 7.47
C ILE A 135 -8.75 -10.22 6.55
N SER A 136 -8.30 -10.45 5.31
CA SER A 136 -9.03 -11.30 4.37
C SER A 136 -8.09 -12.09 3.45
N THR A 137 -8.54 -13.26 3.02
CA THR A 137 -7.91 -14.03 1.94
C THR A 137 -8.10 -13.39 0.56
N GLU A 138 -8.99 -12.40 0.45
CA GLU A 138 -9.38 -11.74 -0.79
C GLU A 138 -8.48 -10.51 -1.09
N GLY A 139 -7.17 -10.72 -1.21
CA GLY A 139 -6.22 -9.66 -1.57
C GLY A 139 -6.34 -9.18 -3.02
N GLY A 140 -5.86 -7.97 -3.30
CA GLY A 140 -5.87 -7.38 -4.65
C GLY A 140 -7.25 -6.93 -5.12
N MET A 141 -8.27 -7.01 -4.25
CA MET A 141 -9.65 -6.64 -4.51
C MET A 141 -10.06 -5.42 -3.67
N ASP A 142 -11.21 -4.85 -4.05
CA ASP A 142 -11.88 -3.79 -3.31
C ASP A 142 -12.48 -4.42 -2.04
N ILE A 143 -12.01 -3.99 -0.87
CA ILE A 143 -12.39 -4.61 0.40
C ILE A 143 -13.83 -4.26 0.78
N GLU A 144 -14.33 -3.10 0.38
CA GLU A 144 -15.72 -2.70 0.60
C GLU A 144 -16.67 -3.61 -0.18
N ALA A 145 -16.30 -3.99 -1.42
CA ALA A 145 -17.05 -4.98 -2.18
C ALA A 145 -17.03 -6.36 -1.51
N VAL A 146 -15.88 -6.81 -1.00
CA VAL A 146 -15.77 -8.08 -0.24
C VAL A 146 -16.62 -8.04 1.03
N ALA A 147 -16.66 -6.90 1.73
CA ALA A 147 -17.46 -6.72 2.94
C ALA A 147 -18.98 -6.76 2.66
N HIS A 148 -19.40 -6.31 1.48
CA HIS A 148 -20.80 -6.37 1.06
C HIS A 148 -21.20 -7.76 0.54
N ASP A 149 -20.39 -8.33 -0.37
CA ASP A 149 -20.77 -9.53 -1.12
C ASP A 149 -20.42 -10.84 -0.39
N THR A 150 -19.30 -10.85 0.36
CA THR A 150 -18.78 -12.04 1.08
C THR A 150 -18.22 -11.65 2.46
N PRO A 151 -19.03 -11.07 3.37
CA PRO A 151 -18.58 -10.57 4.66
C PRO A 151 -17.89 -11.64 5.53
N GLU A 152 -18.22 -12.92 5.35
CA GLU A 152 -17.63 -14.05 6.06
C GLU A 152 -16.14 -14.26 5.75
N LYS A 153 -15.64 -13.68 4.66
CA LYS A 153 -14.22 -13.71 4.29
C LYS A 153 -13.40 -12.61 4.97
N ILE A 154 -14.02 -11.76 5.77
CA ILE A 154 -13.36 -10.71 6.53
C ILE A 154 -13.37 -11.10 8.00
N GLU A 155 -12.19 -11.24 8.57
CA GLU A 155 -12.02 -11.46 10.00
C GLU A 155 -11.35 -10.26 10.65
N THR A 156 -11.74 -9.95 11.88
CA THR A 156 -11.20 -8.82 12.65
C THR A 156 -10.50 -9.30 13.90
N ILE A 157 -9.30 -8.78 14.14
CA ILE A 157 -8.54 -8.98 15.39
C ILE A 157 -8.44 -7.62 16.08
N THR A 158 -8.93 -7.52 17.32
CA THR A 158 -8.74 -6.31 18.14
C THR A 158 -7.57 -6.47 19.09
N VAL A 159 -6.85 -5.39 19.34
CA VAL A 159 -5.71 -5.37 20.27
C VAL A 159 -6.08 -4.59 21.53
N ASP A 160 -5.91 -5.22 22.69
CA ASP A 160 -6.11 -4.55 23.97
C ASP A 160 -4.95 -3.57 24.25
N PRO A 161 -5.23 -2.27 24.46
CA PRO A 161 -4.19 -1.25 24.63
C PRO A 161 -3.31 -1.47 25.87
N ALA A 162 -3.80 -2.15 26.91
CA ALA A 162 -3.00 -2.43 28.11
C ALA A 162 -1.95 -3.51 27.87
N THR A 163 -2.24 -4.47 26.98
CA THR A 163 -1.33 -5.59 26.69
C THR A 163 -0.52 -5.39 25.41
N GLY A 164 -1.02 -4.57 24.48
CA GLY A 164 -0.44 -4.40 23.15
C GLY A 164 -0.54 -5.66 22.30
N ILE A 165 0.19 -5.66 21.18
CA ILE A 165 0.24 -6.83 20.29
C ILE A 165 0.98 -7.98 20.97
N MET A 166 0.31 -9.13 21.00
CA MET A 166 0.78 -10.36 21.65
C MET A 166 0.86 -11.53 20.66
N PRO A 167 1.69 -12.57 20.91
CA PRO A 167 1.91 -13.67 19.98
C PRO A 167 0.65 -14.42 19.51
N HIS A 168 -0.44 -14.38 20.28
CA HIS A 168 -1.69 -15.02 19.88
C HIS A 168 -2.40 -14.29 18.73
N HIS A 169 -2.23 -12.98 18.57
CA HIS A 169 -2.78 -12.23 17.44
C HIS A 169 -2.09 -12.65 16.14
N GLY A 170 -0.76 -12.83 16.16
CA GLY A 170 -0.01 -13.35 15.02
C GLY A 170 -0.46 -14.76 14.61
N ARG A 171 -0.71 -15.65 15.58
CA ARG A 171 -1.29 -16.97 15.32
C ARG A 171 -2.71 -16.90 14.76
N ALA A 172 -3.51 -15.94 15.22
CA ALA A 172 -4.85 -15.72 14.69
C ALA A 172 -4.78 -15.26 13.23
N MET A 173 -3.95 -14.27 12.89
CA MET A 173 -3.72 -13.85 11.50
C MET A 173 -3.27 -15.02 10.61
N ALA A 174 -2.30 -15.81 11.08
CA ALA A 174 -1.83 -16.97 10.33
C ALA A 174 -2.96 -17.97 10.04
N ARG A 175 -3.83 -18.24 11.02
CA ARG A 175 -5.00 -19.11 10.83
C ARG A 175 -5.99 -18.53 9.82
N ILE A 176 -6.33 -17.24 9.93
CA ILE A 176 -7.25 -16.55 9.02
C ILE A 176 -6.75 -16.67 7.57
N LEU A 177 -5.46 -16.44 7.35
CA LEU A 177 -4.83 -16.49 6.03
C LEU A 177 -4.47 -17.90 5.57
N GLY A 178 -4.76 -18.94 6.36
CA GLY A 178 -4.40 -20.33 6.03
C GLY A 178 -2.88 -20.57 5.92
N LEU A 179 -2.08 -19.84 6.70
CA LEU A 179 -0.63 -19.92 6.73
C LEU A 179 -0.14 -20.87 7.83
N SER A 180 0.91 -21.63 7.53
CA SER A 180 1.50 -22.61 8.44
C SER A 180 3.03 -22.55 8.41
N GLY A 181 3.69 -23.27 9.34
CA GLY A 181 5.14 -23.38 9.37
C GLY A 181 5.85 -22.02 9.50
N ASP A 182 6.79 -21.74 8.60
CA ASP A 182 7.55 -20.50 8.61
C ASP A 182 6.70 -19.27 8.26
N LEU A 183 5.78 -19.40 7.31
CA LEU A 183 4.86 -18.32 6.92
C LEU A 183 3.98 -17.86 8.10
N ALA A 184 3.57 -18.79 8.98
CA ALA A 184 2.83 -18.42 10.19
C ALA A 184 3.68 -17.59 11.17
N LYS A 185 4.98 -17.86 11.26
CA LYS A 185 5.91 -17.05 12.08
C LYS A 185 6.11 -15.67 11.46
N GLN A 186 6.35 -15.62 10.15
CA GLN A 186 6.48 -14.37 9.41
C GLN A 186 5.22 -13.50 9.55
N ALA A 187 4.01 -14.08 9.47
CA ALA A 187 2.76 -13.35 9.65
C ALA A 187 2.70 -12.68 11.03
N GLY A 188 3.10 -13.39 12.09
CA GLY A 188 3.18 -12.82 13.43
C GLY A 188 4.20 -11.69 13.55
N THR A 189 5.37 -11.82 12.92
CA THR A 189 6.38 -10.76 12.87
C THR A 189 5.86 -9.53 12.15
N VAL A 190 5.31 -9.69 10.95
CA VAL A 190 4.78 -8.58 10.13
C VAL A 190 3.63 -7.87 10.84
N LEU A 191 2.71 -8.61 11.46
CA LEU A 191 1.62 -8.02 12.25
C LEU A 191 2.14 -7.17 13.40
N GLY A 192 3.16 -7.66 14.12
CA GLY A 192 3.81 -6.91 15.21
C GLY A 192 4.51 -5.64 14.73
N GLN A 193 5.20 -5.69 13.59
CA GLN A 193 5.85 -4.54 12.97
C GLN A 193 4.83 -3.49 12.53
N ILE A 194 3.74 -3.90 11.89
CA ILE A 194 2.65 -3.02 11.47
C ILE A 194 1.99 -2.37 12.69
N TYR A 195 1.66 -3.15 13.73
CA TYR A 195 1.10 -2.60 14.97
C TYR A 195 2.01 -1.55 15.60
N THR A 196 3.31 -1.85 15.67
CA THR A 196 4.30 -0.95 16.25
C THR A 196 4.39 0.35 15.45
N ALA A 197 4.43 0.27 14.12
CA ALA A 197 4.42 1.44 13.25
C ALA A 197 3.14 2.27 13.42
N PHE A 198 1.99 1.60 13.44
CA PHE A 198 0.67 2.22 13.56
C PHE A 198 0.57 3.07 14.83
N VAL A 199 0.95 2.51 15.98
CA VAL A 199 0.91 3.21 17.27
C VAL A 199 2.02 4.27 17.37
N ALA A 200 3.24 3.96 16.94
CA ALA A 200 4.38 4.86 17.11
C ALA A 200 4.32 6.14 16.26
N LYS A 201 3.55 6.12 15.16
CA LYS A 201 3.39 7.26 14.24
C LYS A 201 1.98 7.85 14.26
N ASP A 202 1.12 7.45 15.20
CA ASP A 202 -0.27 7.89 15.29
C ASP A 202 -1.02 7.78 13.96
N MET A 203 -0.93 6.59 13.35
CA MET A 203 -1.70 6.29 12.15
C MET A 203 -3.20 6.23 12.48
N ASP A 204 -4.03 6.77 11.60
CA ASP A 204 -5.48 6.65 11.66
C ASP A 204 -5.93 5.40 10.88
N MET A 205 -5.28 5.15 9.75
CA MET A 205 -5.47 3.96 8.92
C MET A 205 -4.14 3.53 8.29
N LEU A 206 -3.91 2.24 8.24
CA LEU A 206 -2.88 1.60 7.44
C LEU A 206 -3.52 0.44 6.69
N GLU A 207 -3.38 0.40 5.37
CA GLU A 207 -3.86 -0.67 4.51
C GLU A 207 -2.70 -1.22 3.67
N ILE A 208 -2.51 -2.53 3.72
CA ILE A 208 -1.60 -3.30 2.87
C ILE A 208 -2.46 -4.15 1.93
N ASN A 209 -2.59 -3.71 0.69
CA ASN A 209 -3.39 -4.40 -0.32
C ASN A 209 -2.70 -4.40 -1.70
N PRO A 210 -1.98 -5.48 -2.08
CA PRO A 210 -1.94 -6.77 -1.39
C PRO A 210 -0.79 -6.94 -0.38
N LEU A 211 -1.06 -7.71 0.67
CA LEU A 211 -0.05 -8.43 1.44
C LEU A 211 0.19 -9.78 0.74
N ILE A 212 1.39 -10.02 0.23
CA ILE A 212 1.64 -11.19 -0.61
C ILE A 212 2.43 -12.26 0.11
N VAL A 213 2.27 -13.51 -0.34
CA VAL A 213 3.27 -14.57 -0.18
C VAL A 213 3.96 -14.75 -1.52
N THR A 214 5.29 -14.68 -1.53
CA THR A 214 6.08 -14.96 -2.72
C THR A 214 6.24 -16.46 -2.94
N LYS A 215 6.56 -16.88 -4.17
CA LYS A 215 6.90 -18.27 -4.50
C LYS A 215 8.10 -18.82 -3.72
N GLN A 216 8.90 -17.94 -3.10
CA GLN A 216 10.02 -18.30 -2.24
C GLN A 216 9.60 -18.45 -0.77
N GLY A 217 8.31 -18.40 -0.46
CA GLY A 217 7.79 -18.55 0.90
C GLY A 217 8.05 -17.34 1.80
N GLN A 218 8.01 -16.13 1.24
CA GLN A 218 8.21 -14.89 1.99
C GLN A 218 6.97 -14.02 1.99
N ILE A 219 6.64 -13.41 3.12
CA ILE A 219 5.59 -12.39 3.21
C ILE A 219 6.17 -11.03 2.82
N LYS A 220 5.46 -10.28 1.97
CA LYS A 220 5.82 -8.89 1.62
C LYS A 220 4.60 -7.97 1.59
N CYS A 221 4.78 -6.72 2.02
CA CYS A 221 3.82 -5.64 1.87
C CYS A 221 4.01 -5.00 0.48
N LEU A 222 3.22 -5.44 -0.51
CA LEU A 222 3.42 -5.04 -1.91
C LEU A 222 2.80 -3.69 -2.25
N ASP A 223 1.84 -3.22 -1.46
CA ASP A 223 1.28 -1.87 -1.52
C ASP A 223 1.04 -1.37 -0.10
N ALA A 224 0.98 -0.05 0.09
CA ALA A 224 0.68 0.56 1.37
C ALA A 224 -0.08 1.88 1.17
N LYS A 225 -1.24 2.00 1.80
CA LYS A 225 -2.00 3.24 1.94
C LYS A 225 -2.04 3.61 3.41
N ILE A 226 -1.54 4.79 3.75
CA ILE A 226 -1.40 5.23 5.15
C ILE A 226 -1.99 6.63 5.31
N SER A 227 -2.80 6.78 6.37
CA SER A 227 -3.26 8.06 6.88
C SER A 227 -2.86 8.21 8.36
N PHE A 228 -2.61 9.45 8.77
CA PHE A 228 -2.26 9.81 10.13
C PHE A 228 -3.35 10.65 10.78
N ASP A 229 -3.51 10.53 12.10
CA ASP A 229 -4.38 11.41 12.88
C ASP A 229 -3.84 12.84 12.79
N SER A 230 -4.59 13.73 12.14
CA SER A 230 -4.20 15.13 11.96
C SER A 230 -4.01 15.86 13.30
N ASN A 231 -4.66 15.42 14.38
CA ASN A 231 -4.49 16.00 15.72
C ASN A 231 -3.15 15.66 16.37
N SER A 232 -2.47 14.62 15.89
CA SER A 232 -1.17 14.17 16.42
C SER A 232 0.03 14.84 15.73
N LEU A 233 -0.19 15.53 14.60
CA LEU A 233 0.89 16.01 13.73
C LEU A 233 1.86 16.98 14.41
N TYR A 234 1.42 17.69 15.46
CA TYR A 234 2.29 18.59 16.24
C TYR A 234 3.50 17.88 16.89
N ARG A 235 3.41 16.57 17.13
CA ARG A 235 4.49 15.75 17.69
C ARG A 235 5.19 14.86 16.65
N HIS A 236 4.83 14.99 15.37
CA HIS A 236 5.41 14.23 14.26
C HIS A 236 5.91 15.14 13.11
N PRO A 237 6.92 16.00 13.36
CA PRO A 237 7.45 16.89 12.33
C PRO A 237 7.98 16.14 11.10
N GLU A 238 8.50 14.92 11.28
CA GLU A 238 8.96 14.05 10.21
C GLU A 238 7.82 13.60 9.29
N ILE A 239 6.62 13.43 9.82
CA ILE A 239 5.44 13.04 9.05
C ILE A 239 4.86 14.26 8.33
N VAL A 240 4.80 15.42 8.99
CA VAL A 240 4.36 16.69 8.38
C VAL A 240 5.21 17.03 7.14
N ALA A 241 6.52 16.74 7.17
CA ALA A 241 7.41 16.96 6.04
C ALA A 241 7.08 16.09 4.80
N LEU A 242 6.26 15.04 4.94
CA LEU A 242 5.81 14.19 3.84
C LEU A 242 4.58 14.71 3.11
N ARG A 243 3.90 15.73 3.66
CA ARG A 243 2.64 16.27 3.12
C ARG A 243 2.79 16.71 1.66
N ASP A 244 1.88 16.26 0.82
CA ASP A 244 1.76 16.71 -0.57
C ASP A 244 0.47 17.50 -0.75
N THR A 245 0.57 18.83 -0.74
CA THR A 245 -0.60 19.72 -0.91
C THR A 245 -1.20 19.62 -2.31
N THR A 246 -0.47 19.09 -3.29
CA THR A 246 -1.04 18.86 -4.63
C THR A 246 -2.09 17.75 -4.62
N GLU A 247 -2.10 16.91 -3.57
CA GLU A 247 -3.06 15.83 -3.40
C GLU A 247 -4.36 16.23 -2.71
N GLU A 248 -4.37 17.38 -2.04
CA GLU A 248 -5.50 17.89 -1.27
C GLU A 248 -6.48 18.67 -2.16
N ASP A 249 -7.73 18.85 -1.70
CA ASP A 249 -8.66 19.78 -2.33
C ASP A 249 -8.24 21.20 -1.94
N GLU A 250 -8.22 22.15 -2.90
CA GLU A 250 -7.86 23.55 -2.63
C GLU A 250 -8.75 24.23 -1.59
N LYS A 251 -9.92 23.65 -1.29
CA LYS A 251 -10.88 24.15 -0.29
C LYS A 251 -10.66 23.61 1.13
N GLU A 252 -9.80 22.60 1.32
CA GLU A 252 -9.39 22.09 2.64
C GLU A 252 -8.16 22.84 3.19
#